data_AF-A0A3E0MRC3-F1
#
_entry.id   AF-A0A3E0MRC3-F1
#
_cell.length_a   1.000
_cell.length_b   1.000
_cell.length_c   1.000
_cell.angle_alpha   90.00
_cell.angle_beta   90.00
_cell.angle_gamma   90.00
#
_symmetry.space_group_name_H-M   'P 1'
#
loop_
_entity.id
_entity.type
_entity.pdbx_description
1 polymer ?
#
loop_
_entity_poly.entity_id
_entity_poly.type
_entity_poly.pdbx_seq_one_letter_code
_entity_poly.pdbx_strand_id
1 'polypeptide(L)'
;MATQVQFRRGTTVQHSVFTGAAGEVTVDIDKNACVIHDAVKAGGFPLLRDDGSNSELALGSLSSCALKFASDPNTGIISPGPDQVSFVTGGVARLTIDSAGAISVPGNVTITGSLTVSGAFDSSENLALIVALG
;
A
#
# COMPACT_ATOMS: atom_id res chain seq x y z
N MET A 1 -8.68 15.58 41.09
CA MET A 1 -8.11 14.39 40.41
C MET A 1 -9.05 14.00 39.28
N ALA A 2 -8.52 13.63 38.12
CA ALA A 2 -9.34 13.06 37.05
C ALA A 2 -9.62 11.58 37.33
N THR A 3 -10.77 11.07 36.90
CA THR A 3 -11.13 9.65 36.99
C THR A 3 -10.30 8.84 35.99
N GLN A 4 -9.69 7.73 36.43
CA GLN A 4 -9.09 6.77 35.51
C GLN A 4 -10.18 5.83 34.97
N VAL A 5 -10.32 5.76 33.66
CA VAL A 5 -11.19 4.78 32.98
C VAL A 5 -10.31 3.75 32.28
N GLN A 6 -10.69 2.49 32.46
CA GLN A 6 -10.00 1.34 31.92
C GLN A 6 -10.93 0.59 30.98
N PHE A 7 -10.65 0.63 29.68
CA PHE A 7 -11.41 -0.12 28.67
C PHE A 7 -11.11 -1.61 28.74
N ARG A 8 -12.05 -2.45 28.30
CA ARG A 8 -11.82 -3.89 28.10
C ARG A 8 -10.66 -4.07 27.14
N ARG A 9 -9.84 -5.10 27.35
CA ARG A 9 -8.58 -5.28 26.61
C ARG A 9 -8.23 -6.76 26.44
N GLY A 10 -7.38 -7.04 25.46
CA GLY A 10 -6.89 -8.38 25.15
C GLY A 10 -5.83 -8.34 24.06
N THR A 11 -5.21 -9.49 23.80
CA THR A 11 -4.25 -9.69 22.70
C THR A 11 -4.91 -9.59 21.33
N THR A 12 -4.13 -9.47 20.25
CA THR A 12 -4.63 -9.51 18.87
C THR A 12 -5.31 -10.85 18.59
N VAL A 13 -4.76 -11.95 19.09
CA VAL A 13 -5.35 -13.29 18.93
C VAL A 13 -6.71 -13.37 19.61
N GLN A 14 -6.84 -12.86 20.83
CA GLN A 14 -8.14 -12.81 21.52
C GLN A 14 -9.14 -11.90 20.80
N HIS A 15 -8.70 -10.75 20.28
CA HIS A 15 -9.57 -9.88 19.48
C HIS A 15 -10.05 -10.58 18.21
N SER A 16 -9.22 -11.38 17.54
CA SER A 16 -9.54 -11.99 16.24
C SER A 16 -10.81 -12.86 16.24
N VAL A 17 -11.20 -13.40 17.40
CA VAL A 17 -12.41 -14.21 17.59
C VAL A 17 -13.51 -13.50 18.39
N PHE A 18 -13.23 -12.31 18.93
CA PHE A 18 -14.16 -11.54 19.74
C PHE A 18 -15.01 -10.59 18.89
N THR A 19 -16.31 -10.58 19.13
CA THR A 19 -17.26 -9.60 18.55
C THR A 19 -17.82 -8.74 19.68
N GLY A 20 -17.37 -7.49 19.78
CA GLY A 20 -17.88 -6.53 20.78
C GLY A 20 -19.25 -5.95 20.39
N ALA A 21 -19.93 -5.32 21.35
CA ALA A 21 -21.22 -4.68 21.09
C ALA A 21 -21.08 -3.45 20.16
N ALA A 22 -22.17 -3.03 19.53
CA ALA A 22 -22.15 -1.85 18.66
C ALA A 22 -21.76 -0.58 19.45
N GLY A 23 -20.71 0.11 19.00
CA GLY A 23 -20.15 1.29 19.66
C GLY A 23 -19.22 0.98 20.84
N GLU A 24 -18.95 -0.31 21.12
CA GLU A 24 -17.95 -0.69 22.12
C GLU A 24 -16.53 -0.32 21.66
N VAL A 25 -15.73 0.17 22.61
CA VAL A 25 -14.29 0.40 22.43
C VAL A 25 -13.52 -0.57 23.32
N THR A 26 -12.63 -1.34 22.71
CA THR A 26 -11.66 -2.20 23.42
C THR A 26 -10.22 -1.79 23.07
N VAL A 27 -9.24 -2.32 23.80
CA VAL A 27 -7.81 -2.10 23.56
C VAL A 27 -7.12 -3.41 23.18
N ASP A 28 -6.56 -3.46 21.98
CA ASP A 28 -5.62 -4.50 21.56
C ASP A 28 -4.24 -4.16 22.15
N ILE A 29 -3.76 -5.00 23.07
CA ILE A 29 -2.53 -4.74 23.83
C ILE A 29 -1.26 -5.15 23.08
N ASP A 30 -1.36 -5.98 22.03
CA ASP A 30 -0.20 -6.32 21.22
C ASP A 30 0.09 -5.18 20.25
N LYS A 31 -0.97 -4.59 19.68
CA LYS A 31 -0.89 -3.43 18.77
C LYS A 31 -0.83 -2.10 19.49
N ASN A 32 -1.13 -2.06 20.79
CA ASN A 32 -1.30 -0.82 21.56
C ASN A 32 -2.26 0.16 20.85
N ALA A 33 -3.43 -0.34 20.45
CA ALA A 33 -4.40 0.41 19.66
C ALA A 33 -5.84 0.14 20.12
N CYS A 34 -6.70 1.16 19.98
CA CYS A 34 -8.13 1.00 20.20
C CYS A 34 -8.77 0.20 19.05
N VAL A 35 -9.82 -0.55 19.38
CA VAL A 35 -10.64 -1.29 18.42
C VAL A 35 -12.10 -0.90 18.63
N ILE A 36 -12.76 -0.46 17.56
CA ILE A 36 -14.20 -0.15 17.56
C ILE A 36 -14.99 -1.39 17.11
N HIS A 37 -16.16 -1.61 17.69
CA HIS A 37 -17.02 -2.77 17.39
C HIS A 37 -18.42 -2.37 16.89
N ASP A 38 -19.03 -3.24 16.10
CA ASP A 38 -20.35 -3.06 15.48
C ASP A 38 -21.35 -4.19 15.78
N ALA A 39 -21.03 -5.11 16.71
CA ALA A 39 -21.78 -6.34 16.99
C ALA A 39 -21.84 -7.38 15.85
N VAL A 40 -21.10 -7.20 14.76
CA VAL A 40 -21.13 -8.09 13.59
C VAL A 40 -19.73 -8.63 13.29
N LYS A 41 -18.74 -7.75 13.11
CA LYS A 41 -17.40 -8.13 12.67
C LYS A 41 -16.54 -8.60 13.84
N ALA A 42 -16.19 -9.88 13.86
CA ALA A 42 -15.15 -10.40 14.76
C ALA A 42 -13.81 -9.67 14.52
N GLY A 43 -13.10 -9.32 15.60
CA GLY A 43 -11.90 -8.49 15.55
C GLY A 43 -12.14 -6.99 15.37
N GLY A 44 -13.38 -6.56 15.08
CA GLY A 44 -13.77 -5.16 14.97
C GLY A 44 -12.98 -4.36 13.93
N PHE A 45 -12.77 -3.08 14.25
CA PHE A 45 -12.06 -2.10 13.44
C PHE A 45 -10.93 -1.46 14.26
N PRO A 46 -9.71 -2.03 14.21
CA PRO A 46 -8.55 -1.42 14.83
C PRO A 46 -8.27 -0.04 14.24
N LEU A 47 -8.02 0.94 15.09
CA LEU A 47 -7.63 2.28 14.66
C LEU A 47 -6.15 2.29 14.26
N LEU A 48 -5.82 3.07 13.23
CA LEU A 48 -4.44 3.31 12.83
C LEU A 48 -3.74 4.16 13.90
N ARG A 49 -2.50 3.79 14.25
CA ARG A 49 -1.62 4.58 15.10
C ARG A 49 -1.07 5.79 14.34
N ASP A 50 -0.69 6.83 15.07
CA ASP A 50 -0.05 8.01 14.50
C ASP A 50 1.27 7.68 13.77
N ASP A 51 2.01 6.69 14.29
CA ASP A 51 3.23 6.16 13.67
C ASP A 51 2.98 5.24 12.46
N GLY A 52 1.72 4.86 12.19
CA GLY A 52 1.35 3.95 11.10
C GLY A 52 1.87 2.52 11.22
N SER A 53 2.49 2.14 12.35
CA SER A 53 3.17 0.84 12.52
C SER A 53 2.24 -0.37 12.48
N ASN A 54 0.94 -0.16 12.69
CA ASN A 54 -0.10 -1.19 12.59
C ASN A 54 -0.86 -1.15 11.26
N SER A 55 -0.33 -0.48 10.24
CA SER A 55 -0.89 -0.49 8.89
C SER A 55 -0.56 -1.80 8.19
N GLU A 56 -1.59 -2.53 7.78
CA GLU A 56 -1.50 -3.67 6.86
C GLU A 56 -2.45 -3.41 5.70
N LEU A 57 -1.90 -3.33 4.49
CA LEU A 57 -2.68 -3.10 3.28
C LEU A 57 -2.94 -4.44 2.59
N ALA A 58 -4.15 -4.62 2.08
CA ALA A 58 -4.44 -5.75 1.20
C ALA A 58 -3.55 -5.66 -0.07
N LEU A 59 -3.36 -6.76 -0.79
CA LEU A 59 -2.60 -6.75 -2.04
C LEU A 59 -3.14 -5.76 -3.08
N GLY A 60 -4.47 -5.59 -3.12
CA GLY A 60 -5.16 -4.82 -4.13
C GLY A 60 -5.21 -5.51 -5.50
N SER A 61 -5.88 -4.87 -6.44
CA SER A 61 -5.98 -5.31 -7.83
C SER A 61 -6.02 -4.10 -8.76
N LEU A 62 -5.90 -4.33 -10.06
CA LEU A 62 -6.04 -3.26 -11.07
C LEU A 62 -7.38 -2.52 -10.96
N SER A 63 -8.46 -3.18 -10.54
CA SER A 63 -9.78 -2.54 -10.38
C SER A 63 -10.04 -1.99 -8.97
N SER A 64 -9.24 -2.35 -7.98
CA SER A 64 -9.36 -1.90 -6.60
C SER A 64 -7.98 -1.88 -5.94
N CYS A 65 -7.30 -0.76 -6.04
CA CYS A 65 -5.95 -0.61 -5.49
C CYS A 65 -5.96 -0.72 -3.96
N ALA A 66 -4.83 -1.15 -3.40
CA ALA A 66 -4.62 -1.30 -1.97
C ALA A 66 -4.66 0.06 -1.27
N LEU A 67 -3.86 0.99 -1.80
CA LEU A 67 -3.97 2.42 -1.56
C LEU A 67 -4.60 3.03 -2.81
N LYS A 68 -5.67 3.80 -2.63
CA LYS A 68 -6.48 4.36 -3.72
C LYS A 68 -6.99 5.74 -3.37
N PHE A 69 -7.29 6.52 -4.41
CA PHE A 69 -7.94 7.82 -4.25
C PHE A 69 -9.45 7.66 -4.05
N ALA A 70 -10.05 8.60 -3.32
CA ALA A 70 -11.49 8.60 -3.09
C ALA A 70 -12.25 8.65 -4.43
N SER A 71 -13.27 7.79 -4.56
CA SER A 71 -14.06 7.63 -5.79
C SER A 71 -13.29 7.18 -7.04
N ASP A 72 -12.00 6.85 -6.91
CA ASP A 72 -11.18 6.30 -7.99
C ASP A 72 -10.45 5.03 -7.51
N PRO A 73 -11.17 3.89 -7.43
CA PRO A 73 -10.59 2.65 -6.91
C PRO A 73 -9.54 2.04 -7.84
N ASN A 74 -9.46 2.45 -9.10
CA ASN A 74 -8.55 1.90 -10.10
C ASN A 74 -7.30 2.78 -10.33
N THR A 75 -7.07 3.75 -9.46
CA THR A 75 -5.87 4.60 -9.43
C THR A 75 -5.23 4.55 -8.06
N GLY A 76 -3.96 4.12 -8.00
CA GLY A 76 -3.26 3.95 -6.74
C GLY A 76 -2.07 2.98 -6.79
N ILE A 77 -1.85 2.25 -5.69
CA ILE A 77 -0.73 1.32 -5.50
C ILE A 77 -1.28 -0.08 -5.21
N ILE A 78 -0.65 -1.11 -5.79
CA ILE A 78 -0.92 -2.53 -5.53
C ILE A 78 0.37 -3.32 -5.29
N SER A 79 0.23 -4.48 -4.65
CA SER A 79 1.22 -5.55 -4.58
C SER A 79 0.74 -6.71 -5.47
N PRO A 80 1.09 -6.75 -6.78
CA PRO A 80 0.52 -7.71 -7.73
C PRO A 80 1.01 -9.15 -7.52
N GLY A 81 2.09 -9.32 -6.77
CA GLY A 81 2.66 -10.60 -6.35
C GLY A 81 3.59 -10.41 -5.15
N PRO A 82 4.19 -11.49 -4.64
CA PRO A 82 5.19 -11.41 -3.58
C PRO A 82 6.37 -10.54 -4.01
N ASP A 83 6.78 -9.62 -3.15
CA ASP A 83 7.92 -8.72 -3.37
C ASP A 83 7.80 -7.85 -4.64
N GLN A 84 6.58 -7.50 -5.04
CA GLN A 84 6.31 -6.62 -6.18
C GLN A 84 5.48 -5.41 -5.77
N VAL A 85 5.68 -4.29 -6.46
CA VAL A 85 4.84 -3.10 -6.31
C VAL A 85 4.53 -2.47 -7.66
N SER A 86 3.27 -2.11 -7.87
CA SER A 86 2.85 -1.39 -9.08
C SER A 86 2.08 -0.12 -8.77
N PHE A 87 2.34 0.91 -9.57
CA PHE A 87 1.49 2.09 -9.67
C PHE A 87 0.46 1.87 -10.77
N VAL A 88 -0.81 2.11 -10.45
CA VAL A 88 -1.95 1.86 -11.33
C VAL A 88 -2.66 3.18 -11.60
N THR A 89 -3.05 3.42 -12.85
CA THR A 89 -3.98 4.50 -13.21
C THR A 89 -5.00 3.99 -14.22
N GLY A 90 -6.28 4.28 -14.01
CA GLY A 90 -7.34 3.85 -14.93
C GLY A 90 -7.43 2.33 -15.08
N GLY A 91 -7.03 1.58 -14.06
CA GLY A 91 -7.01 0.11 -14.09
C GLY A 91 -5.86 -0.53 -14.88
N VAL A 92 -4.80 0.21 -15.18
CA VAL A 92 -3.60 -0.29 -15.88
C VAL A 92 -2.36 -0.03 -15.04
N ALA A 93 -1.52 -1.06 -14.87
CA ALA A 93 -0.19 -0.90 -14.26
C ALA A 93 0.70 -0.04 -15.16
N ARG A 94 1.13 1.12 -14.66
CA ARG A 94 1.97 2.09 -15.38
C ARG A 94 3.45 1.96 -15.06
N LEU A 95 3.76 1.56 -13.84
CA LEU A 95 5.11 1.24 -13.40
C LEU A 95 5.02 0.02 -12.49
N THR A 96 5.87 -0.97 -12.71
CA THR A 96 5.99 -2.13 -11.82
C THR A 96 7.45 -2.35 -11.46
N ILE A 97 7.72 -2.54 -10.17
CA ILE A 97 8.97 -3.12 -9.68
C ILE A 97 8.68 -4.59 -9.40
N ASP A 98 9.42 -5.48 -10.07
CA ASP A 98 9.29 -6.91 -9.84
C ASP A 98 10.17 -7.40 -8.67
N SER A 99 10.08 -8.69 -8.35
CA SER A 99 10.83 -9.30 -7.25
C SER A 99 12.34 -9.38 -7.48
N ALA A 100 12.81 -9.19 -8.73
CA ALA A 100 14.22 -9.07 -9.05
C ALA A 100 14.71 -7.61 -8.96
N GLY A 101 13.82 -6.66 -8.68
CA GLY A 101 14.11 -5.23 -8.62
C GLY A 101 14.10 -4.53 -9.99
N ALA A 102 13.65 -5.20 -11.05
CA ALA A 102 13.54 -4.58 -12.36
C ALA A 102 12.32 -3.65 -12.41
N ILE A 103 12.52 -2.44 -12.96
CA ILE A 103 11.44 -1.47 -13.20
C ILE A 103 10.95 -1.66 -14.64
N SER A 104 9.66 -1.95 -14.80
CA SER A 104 8.98 -1.97 -16.09
C SER A 104 8.00 -0.80 -16.20
N VAL A 105 8.12 -0.04 -17.30
CA VAL A 105 7.18 1.01 -17.69
C VAL A 105 6.63 0.66 -19.07
N PRO A 106 5.38 0.15 -19.17
CA PRO A 106 4.83 -0.31 -20.45
C PRO A 106 4.57 0.81 -21.48
N GLY A 107 4.58 2.07 -21.04
CA GLY A 107 4.36 3.24 -21.89
C GLY A 107 5.63 4.06 -22.09
N ASN A 108 5.47 5.25 -22.67
CA ASN A 108 6.57 6.18 -22.86
C ASN A 108 7.05 6.76 -21.53
N VAL A 109 8.36 6.94 -21.40
CA VAL A 109 8.99 7.72 -20.32
C VAL A 109 9.48 9.03 -20.90
N THR A 110 8.96 10.16 -20.40
CA THR A 110 9.46 11.49 -20.74
C THR A 110 10.46 11.93 -19.67
N ILE A 111 11.72 12.16 -20.06
CA ILE A 111 12.78 12.64 -19.18
C ILE A 111 13.10 14.08 -19.57
N THR A 112 12.75 15.03 -18.71
CA THR A 112 12.97 16.47 -18.98
C THR A 112 14.41 16.91 -18.74
N GLY A 113 15.18 16.13 -17.97
CA GLY A 113 16.61 16.29 -17.78
C GLY A 113 17.45 15.32 -18.62
N SER A 114 18.74 15.20 -18.28
CA SER A 114 19.62 14.21 -18.89
C SER A 114 19.33 12.79 -18.37
N LEU A 115 19.36 11.81 -19.26
CA LEU A 115 19.40 10.39 -18.91
C LEU A 115 20.86 9.92 -18.89
N THR A 116 21.29 9.26 -17.80
CA THR A 116 22.57 8.55 -17.72
C THR A 116 22.31 7.06 -17.59
N VAL A 117 22.97 6.25 -18.41
CA VAL A 117 22.87 4.79 -18.38
C VAL A 117 24.27 4.21 -18.13
N SER A 118 24.50 3.63 -16.96
CA SER A 118 25.77 2.99 -16.61
C SER A 118 25.88 1.55 -17.11
N GLY A 119 24.77 0.97 -17.57
CA GLY A 119 24.68 -0.38 -18.15
C GLY A 119 24.52 -0.35 -19.66
N ALA A 120 23.99 -1.45 -20.23
CA ALA A 120 23.67 -1.51 -21.65
C ALA A 120 22.38 -0.74 -21.96
N PHE A 121 22.38 -0.04 -23.09
CA PHE A 121 21.16 0.44 -23.72
C PHE A 121 20.86 -0.44 -24.92
N ASP A 122 19.89 -1.34 -24.77
CA ASP A 122 19.46 -2.27 -25.81
C ASP A 122 18.23 -1.71 -26.53
N SER A 123 18.40 -1.29 -27.78
CA SER A 123 17.34 -0.77 -28.62
C SER A 123 17.33 -1.56 -29.93
N SER A 124 16.14 -2.02 -30.33
CA SER A 124 15.94 -2.70 -31.62
C SER A 124 16.09 -1.75 -32.81
N GLU A 125 16.06 -0.43 -32.57
CA GLU A 125 16.27 0.61 -33.59
C GLU A 125 17.66 1.24 -33.42
N ASN A 126 18.31 1.56 -34.54
CA ASN A 126 19.60 2.25 -34.56
C ASN A 126 19.47 3.62 -33.87
N LEU A 127 20.01 3.73 -32.66
CA LEU A 127 20.34 5.02 -32.09
C LEU A 127 21.52 5.55 -32.87
N ALA A 128 21.27 6.43 -33.82
CA ALA A 128 22.35 7.29 -34.29
C ALA A 128 22.89 8.01 -33.05
N LEU A 129 24.09 7.61 -32.62
CA LEU A 129 24.87 8.21 -31.54
C LEU A 129 25.13 9.68 -31.90
N ILE A 130 24.19 10.58 -31.64
CA ILE A 130 24.45 12.03 -31.64
C ILE A 130 25.09 12.37 -30.30
N VAL A 131 26.28 11.80 -30.09
CA VAL A 131 27.28 12.32 -29.16
C VAL A 131 28.52 12.57 -30.00
N ALA A 132 28.43 13.58 -30.87
CA ALA A 132 29.55 14.36 -31.37
C ALA A 132 29.05 15.34 -32.43
N LEU A 133 28.71 16.55 -32.01
CA LEU A 133 29.21 17.81 -32.58
C LEU A 133 28.82 18.89 -31.57
N GLY A 134 29.82 19.62 -31.09
CA GLY A 134 29.60 20.82 -30.28
C GLY A 134 28.80 21.88 -31.03
#